data_AF-A0A0F3M835-F1
#
_entry.id   AF-A0A0F3M835-F1
#
_cell.length_a   1.000
_cell.length_b   1.000
_cell.length_c   1.000
_cell.angle_alpha   90.00
_cell.angle_beta   90.00
_cell.angle_gamma   90.00
#
_symmetry.space_group_name_H-M   'P 1'
#
loop_
_entity.id
_entity.type
_entity.pdbx_description
1 polymer ?
#
loop_
_entity_poly.entity_id
_entity_poly.type
_entity_poly.pdbx_seq_one_letter_code
_entity_poly.pdbx_strand_id
1 'polypeptide(L)'
;MEILQARKFTSESKWELPSATRASGHLERPNKSWHRVCKKAGIKNLMIHDLRRTLASCMSDAGASHRTISIALNHMNTNSTIHYNI
;
A
#
# COMPACT_ATOMS: atom_id res chain seq x y z
N MET A 1 -9.91 0.15 9.52
CA MET A 1 -9.56 1.16 10.55
C MET A 1 -8.81 0.58 11.73
N GLU A 2 -9.12 -0.67 12.12
CA GLU A 2 -8.49 -1.34 13.27
C GLU A 2 -6.96 -1.32 13.27
N ILE A 3 -6.31 -1.60 12.14
CA ILE A 3 -4.83 -1.62 12.05
C ILE A 3 -4.22 -0.25 12.36
N LEU A 4 -4.82 0.85 11.86
CA LEU A 4 -4.30 2.19 12.10
C LEU A 4 -4.58 2.65 13.54
N GLN A 5 -5.76 2.32 14.08
CA GLN A 5 -6.09 2.58 15.48
C GLN A 5 -5.12 1.85 16.42
N ALA A 6 -4.90 0.55 16.20
CA ALA A 6 -3.95 -0.23 16.97
C ALA A 6 -2.55 0.39 16.95
N ARG A 7 -2.05 0.75 15.77
CA ARG A 7 -0.75 1.44 15.63
C ARG A 7 -0.69 2.73 16.42
N LYS A 8 -1.72 3.57 16.31
CA LYS A 8 -1.82 4.85 17.02
C LYS A 8 -1.79 4.67 18.55
N PHE A 9 -2.46 3.65 19.08
CA PHE A 9 -2.47 3.40 20.53
C PHE A 9 -1.15 2.82 21.06
N THR A 10 -0.41 2.08 20.24
CA THR A 10 0.86 1.46 20.65
C THR A 10 2.10 2.29 20.35
N SER A 11 2.00 3.32 19.51
CA SER A 11 3.14 4.07 19.01
C SER A 11 3.26 5.42 19.70
N GLU A 12 4.44 5.72 20.23
CA GLU A 12 4.83 7.07 20.67
C GLU A 12 5.44 7.90 19.52
N SER A 13 5.61 7.30 18.34
CA SER A 13 6.20 7.99 17.19
C SER A 13 5.19 8.91 16.50
N LYS A 14 5.67 10.06 16.05
CA LYS A 14 4.96 10.95 15.11
C LYS A 14 4.59 10.26 13.80
N TRP A 15 5.30 9.21 13.41
CA TRP A 15 5.15 8.53 12.13
C TRP A 15 4.38 7.21 12.28
N GLU A 16 3.45 6.95 11.36
CA GLU A 16 2.67 5.69 11.31
C GLU A 16 3.54 4.43 11.08
N LEU A 17 4.70 4.62 10.43
CA LEU A 17 5.68 3.56 10.16
C LEU A 17 7.06 4.00 10.69
N PRO A 18 7.29 3.88 12.01
CA PRO A 18 8.54 4.29 12.62
C PRO A 18 9.70 3.34 12.23
N SER A 19 10.92 3.86 12.31
CA SER A 19 12.14 3.06 12.12
C SER A 19 13.15 3.36 13.23
N ALA A 20 13.46 2.34 14.05
CA ALA A 20 14.46 2.46 15.10
C ALA A 20 15.90 2.56 14.59
N THR A 21 16.15 2.17 13.34
CA THR A 21 17.51 2.06 12.78
C THR A 21 17.86 3.18 11.80
N ARG A 22 16.90 4.04 11.43
CA ARG A 22 17.11 5.11 10.45
C ARG A 22 17.19 6.45 11.16
N ALA A 23 18.15 7.28 10.76
CA ALA A 23 18.35 8.62 11.32
C ALA A 23 17.10 9.53 11.22
N SER A 24 16.29 9.40 10.16
CA SER A 24 15.02 10.13 10.02
C SER A 24 13.89 9.61 10.91
N GLY A 25 14.08 8.50 11.62
CA GLY A 25 13.11 7.95 12.56
C GLY A 25 11.91 7.24 11.94
N HIS A 26 11.85 7.11 10.60
CA HIS A 26 10.72 6.52 9.88
C HIS A 26 11.12 5.70 8.65
N LEU A 27 10.17 4.92 8.14
CA LEU A 27 10.35 4.12 6.93
C LEU A 27 10.38 5.00 5.67
N GLU A 28 11.55 5.21 5.10
CA GLU A 28 11.71 5.94 3.83
C GLU A 28 11.70 5.02 2.61
N ARG A 29 12.30 3.84 2.73
CA ARG A 29 12.54 2.91 1.61
C ARG A 29 11.99 1.54 1.95
N PRO A 30 10.78 1.19 1.47
CA PRO A 30 10.11 -0.03 1.87
C PRO A 30 10.65 -1.29 1.19
N ASN A 31 11.47 -1.17 0.14
CA ASN A 31 11.93 -2.30 -0.66
C ASN A 31 12.59 -3.39 0.20
N LYS A 32 13.53 -3.04 1.08
CA LYS A 32 14.22 -4.06 1.92
C LYS A 32 13.27 -4.75 2.89
N SER A 33 12.39 -4.01 3.56
CA SER A 33 11.37 -4.59 4.44
C SER A 33 10.38 -5.45 3.66
N TRP A 34 9.97 -5.03 2.47
CA TRP A 34 9.04 -5.76 1.61
C TRP A 34 9.61 -7.11 1.16
N HIS A 35 10.85 -7.14 0.64
CA HIS A 35 11.50 -8.39 0.25
C HIS A 35 11.66 -9.35 1.43
N ARG A 36 11.89 -8.85 2.64
CA ARG A 36 11.95 -9.67 3.86
C ARG A 36 10.61 -10.34 4.16
N VAL A 37 9.51 -9.60 4.01
CA VAL A 37 8.14 -10.13 4.19
C VAL A 37 7.85 -11.19 3.12
N CYS A 38 8.11 -10.90 1.84
CA CYS A 38 7.91 -11.85 0.75
C CYS A 38 8.73 -13.13 0.94
N LYS A 39 10.01 -13.00 1.34
CA LYS A 39 10.88 -14.14 1.64
C LYS A 39 10.31 -15.00 2.78
N LYS A 40 9.85 -14.37 3.87
CA LYS A 40 9.25 -15.08 5.00
C LYS A 40 7.94 -15.78 4.62
N ALA A 41 7.16 -15.18 3.72
CA ALA A 41 5.91 -15.73 3.22
C ALA A 41 6.10 -16.76 2.08
N GLY A 42 7.32 -16.98 1.58
CA GLY A 42 7.58 -17.87 0.45
C GLY A 42 7.10 -17.35 -0.91
N ILE A 43 6.76 -16.07 -1.01
CA ILE A 43 6.21 -15.47 -2.24
C ILE A 43 7.36 -14.94 -3.10
N LYS A 44 7.35 -15.31 -4.38
CA LYS A 44 8.32 -14.85 -5.39
C LYS A 44 7.67 -13.82 -6.31
N ASN A 45 8.50 -12.92 -6.87
CA ASN A 45 8.13 -11.97 -7.92
C ASN A 45 6.96 -11.02 -7.58
N LEU A 46 6.71 -10.75 -6.30
CA LEU A 46 5.71 -9.78 -5.86
C LEU A 46 6.38 -8.44 -5.51
N MET A 47 6.02 -7.39 -6.22
CA MET A 47 6.48 -6.02 -5.95
C MET A 47 5.54 -5.31 -4.99
N ILE A 48 6.04 -4.32 -4.24
CA ILE A 48 5.19 -3.54 -3.34
C ILE A 48 4.09 -2.76 -4.09
N HIS A 49 4.35 -2.41 -5.35
CA HIS A 49 3.37 -1.75 -6.24
C HIS A 49 2.20 -2.67 -6.60
N ASP A 50 2.37 -4.00 -6.52
CA ASP A 50 1.28 -4.94 -6.74
C ASP A 50 0.17 -4.76 -5.70
N LEU A 51 0.51 -4.40 -4.46
CA LEU A 51 -0.50 -4.11 -3.43
C LEU A 51 -1.47 -3.00 -3.85
N ARG A 52 -0.94 -1.97 -4.52
CA ARG A 52 -1.73 -0.87 -5.05
C ARG A 52 -2.58 -1.31 -6.25
N ARG A 53 -2.08 -2.20 -7.10
CA ARG A 53 -2.86 -2.81 -8.19
C ARG A 53 -3.98 -3.69 -7.64
N THR A 54 -3.69 -4.52 -6.63
CA THR A 54 -4.69 -5.35 -5.95
C THR A 54 -5.79 -4.50 -5.33
N LEU A 55 -5.47 -3.38 -4.69
CA LEU A 55 -6.48 -2.45 -4.18
C LEU A 55 -7.45 -2.01 -5.31
N ALA A 56 -6.92 -1.65 -6.47
CA ALA A 56 -7.73 -1.23 -7.61
C ALA A 56 -8.66 -2.34 -8.11
N SER A 57 -8.13 -3.56 -8.28
CA SER A 57 -8.92 -4.73 -8.67
C SER A 57 -10.03 -5.03 -7.65
N CYS A 58 -9.71 -5.07 -6.35
CA CYS A 58 -10.73 -5.29 -5.32
C CYS A 58 -11.81 -4.20 -5.29
N MET A 59 -11.44 -2.94 -5.57
CA MET A 59 -12.43 -1.86 -5.69
C MET A 59 -13.34 -2.06 -6.91
N SER A 60 -12.80 -2.51 -8.05
CA SER A 60 -13.59 -2.83 -9.25
C SER A 60 -14.53 -4.00 -8.98
N ASP A 61 -14.05 -5.08 -8.36
CA ASP A 61 -14.85 -6.25 -8.00
C ASP A 61 -16.00 -5.88 -7.05
N ALA A 62 -15.77 -4.89 -6.18
CA ALA A 62 -16.79 -4.33 -5.30
C ALA A 62 -17.76 -3.34 -5.99
N GLY A 63 -17.63 -3.14 -7.31
CA GLY A 63 -18.49 -2.28 -8.12
C GLY A 63 -18.15 -0.78 -8.05
N ALA A 64 -16.96 -0.41 -7.56
CA ALA A 64 -16.56 0.99 -7.54
C ALA A 64 -16.37 1.54 -8.96
N SER A 65 -16.85 2.76 -9.20
CA SER A 65 -16.66 3.41 -10.50
C SER A 65 -15.17 3.67 -10.82
N HIS A 66 -14.82 3.71 -12.10
CA HIS A 66 -13.49 4.13 -12.55
C HIS A 66 -13.01 5.45 -11.96
N ARG A 67 -13.92 6.42 -11.81
CA ARG A 67 -13.58 7.73 -11.24
C ARG A 67 -13.19 7.59 -9.77
N THR A 68 -13.92 6.79 -9.00
CA THR A 68 -13.62 6.48 -7.60
C THR A 68 -12.25 5.80 -7.47
N ILE A 69 -11.98 4.79 -8.32
CA ILE A 69 -10.69 4.09 -8.34
C ILE A 69 -9.57 5.07 -8.72
N SER A 70 -9.77 5.93 -9.72
CA SER A 70 -8.78 6.93 -10.15
C SER A 70 -8.42 7.90 -9.04
N ILE A 71 -9.40 8.34 -8.24
CA ILE A 71 -9.20 9.21 -7.08
C ILE A 71 -8.44 8.47 -5.98
N ALA A 72 -8.86 7.25 -5.62
CA ALA A 72 -8.20 6.45 -4.60
C ALA A 72 -6.73 6.14 -4.97
N LEU A 73 -6.47 5.96 -6.27
CA LEU A 73 -5.13 5.79 -6.80
C LEU A 73 -4.39 7.12 -7.03
N ASN A 74 -5.04 8.28 -6.94
CA ASN A 74 -4.43 9.57 -7.31
C ASN A 74 -3.85 9.56 -8.74
N HIS A 75 -4.57 8.99 -9.71
CA HIS A 75 -4.22 9.05 -11.12
C HIS A 75 -4.76 10.35 -11.74
N MET A 76 -3.87 11.19 -12.28
CA MET A 76 -4.26 12.39 -13.03
C MET A 76 -4.86 12.07 -14.39
N ASN A 77 -4.31 11.05 -15.08
CA ASN A 77 -4.85 10.58 -16.36
C ASN A 77 -5.77 9.39 -16.10
N THR A 78 -7.04 9.54 -16.45
CA THR A 78 -8.07 8.50 -16.30
C THR A 78 -7.76 7.24 -17.12
N ASN A 79 -7.01 7.35 -18.23
CA ASN A 79 -6.60 6.20 -19.04
C ASN A 79 -5.71 5.22 -18.28
N SER A 80 -4.95 5.69 -17.28
CA SER A 80 -4.12 4.84 -16.41
C SER A 80 -4.95 3.95 -15.48
N THR A 81 -6.25 4.24 -15.34
CA THR A 81 -7.20 3.50 -14.49
C THR A 81 -8.03 2.48 -15.30
N ILE A 82 -8.07 2.60 -16.63
CA ILE A 82 -8.85 1.70 -17.52
C ILE A 82 -8.35 0.25 -17.45
N HIS A 83 -7.07 0.05 -17.12
CA HIS A 83 -6.42 -1.28 -17.02
C HIS A 83 -6.91 -2.14 -15.84
N TYR A 84 -7.77 -1.61 -14.95
CA TYR A 84 -8.28 -2.34 -13.78
C TYR A 84 -9.73 -2.81 -13.94
N ASN A 85 -10.24 -2.86 -15.18
CA ASN A 85 -11.53 -3.50 -15.46
C ASN A 85 -11.41 -5.01 -15.45
N ILE A 86 -12.31 -5.64 -14.72
CA ILE A 86 -12.71 -7.04 -14.89
C ILE A 86 -14.13 -7.02 -15.46
#